data_AF-A0A5C6M0F4-F1
#
_entry.id   AF-A0A5C6M0F4-F1
#
_cell.length_a   1.000
_cell.length_b   1.000
_cell.length_c   1.000
_cell.angle_alpha   90.00
_cell.angle_beta   90.00
_cell.angle_gamma   90.00
#
_symmetry.space_group_name_H-M   'P 1'
#
loop_
_entity.id
_entity.type
_entity.pdbx_description
1 polymer ?
#
loop_
_entity_poly.entity_id
_entity_poly.type
_entity_poly.pdbx_seq_one_letter_code
_entity_poly.pdbx_strand_id
1 'polypeptide(L)'
;PQPGLQGAWGEASKGHSISMQGFPTPNVILVGTPRFDHYYQVRDQQIPSPFAHPYILFVGCSIPFDDTATLEIIDKEITDHPDIYGQTKVVYRPHPWRRDRVAEAPFRSENFKSVVLDPQLAKNYERGKGWIASFQPDVSYYPGLLKNAKLVVGPLTTMLMEALIFRREVVALAYDDGLHYTSPDKALKYYAHFEGLERLAGLAFSHKQAQLDKLMRQSYQRIITGENRISDINYFLYNDTRPYPQRLADFATQTLGAHHEQPSASARAVNQQQLRRAKFTLREALLDALLPANERT
;
A
#
# COMPACT_ATOMS: atom_id res chain seq x y z
N PRO A 1 22.62 -13.98 -1.99
CA PRO A 1 22.11 -14.69 -0.79
C PRO A 1 20.63 -14.38 -0.55
N GLN A 2 19.80 -15.42 -0.41
CA GLN A 2 18.41 -15.25 0.07
C GLN A 2 18.42 -14.96 1.57
N PRO A 3 17.53 -14.10 2.08
CA PRO A 3 17.44 -13.82 3.51
C PRO A 3 16.99 -15.07 4.27
N GLY A 4 17.54 -15.29 5.47
CA GLY A 4 17.18 -16.44 6.32
C GLY A 4 15.81 -16.29 6.99
N LEU A 5 15.35 -15.05 7.20
CA LEU A 5 14.05 -14.71 7.77
C LEU A 5 13.33 -13.67 6.89
N GLN A 6 12.00 -13.71 6.88
CA GLN A 6 11.14 -12.81 6.12
C GLN A 6 10.08 -12.19 7.04
N GLY A 7 10.00 -10.86 7.05
CA GLY A 7 8.91 -10.14 7.69
C GLY A 7 7.65 -10.13 6.80
N ALA A 8 6.49 -10.31 7.40
CA ALA A 8 5.18 -10.29 6.75
C ALA A 8 4.27 -9.20 7.35
N TRP A 9 3.44 -8.61 6.51
CA TRP A 9 2.48 -7.55 6.90
C TRP A 9 1.28 -8.11 7.67
N GLY A 10 0.91 -9.35 7.41
CA GLY A 10 -0.26 -10.05 7.95
C GLY A 10 -0.24 -11.51 7.54
N GLU A 11 -1.20 -12.29 8.05
CA GLU A 11 -1.34 -13.71 7.76
C GLU A 11 -1.48 -14.00 6.25
N ALA A 12 -2.20 -13.13 5.51
CA ALA A 12 -2.29 -13.23 4.05
C ALA A 12 -0.90 -13.21 3.39
N SER A 13 -0.09 -12.20 3.70
CA SER A 13 1.26 -12.07 3.16
C SER A 13 2.22 -13.16 3.65
N LYS A 14 2.03 -13.66 4.87
CA LYS A 14 2.78 -14.81 5.39
C LYS A 14 2.49 -16.07 4.58
N GLY A 15 1.22 -16.31 4.27
CA GLY A 15 0.79 -17.38 3.36
C GLY A 15 1.51 -17.31 2.02
N HIS A 16 1.54 -16.13 1.39
CA HIS A 16 2.25 -15.92 0.12
C HIS A 16 3.76 -16.17 0.22
N SER A 17 4.42 -15.69 1.28
CA SER A 17 5.85 -15.96 1.50
C SER A 17 6.16 -17.46 1.59
N ILE A 18 5.27 -18.24 2.20
CA ILE A 18 5.44 -19.69 2.33
C ILE A 18 5.14 -20.39 1.01
N SER A 19 3.96 -20.18 0.44
CA SER A 19 3.47 -20.98 -0.70
C SER A 19 4.07 -20.55 -2.05
N MET A 20 4.37 -19.26 -2.22
CA MET A 20 4.83 -18.71 -3.51
C MET A 20 6.33 -18.45 -3.54
N GLN A 21 6.89 -18.03 -2.40
CA GLN A 21 8.32 -17.68 -2.31
C GLN A 21 9.16 -18.80 -1.68
N GLY A 22 8.53 -19.85 -1.13
CA GLY A 22 9.20 -21.03 -0.61
C GLY A 22 9.90 -20.82 0.74
N PHE A 23 9.54 -19.78 1.51
CA PHE A 23 10.10 -19.61 2.85
C PHE A 23 9.56 -20.70 3.79
N PRO A 24 10.42 -21.35 4.61
CA PRO A 24 9.96 -22.22 5.68
C PRO A 24 9.02 -21.47 6.63
N THR A 25 7.94 -22.11 7.08
CA THR A 25 6.96 -21.49 7.99
C THR A 25 7.59 -20.85 9.24
N PRO A 26 8.58 -21.46 9.92
CA PRO A 26 9.24 -20.83 11.08
C PRO A 26 10.02 -19.56 10.74
N ASN A 27 10.36 -19.35 9.47
CA ASN A 27 11.19 -18.25 9.00
C ASN A 27 10.37 -17.04 8.53
N VAL A 28 9.04 -17.12 8.58
CA VAL A 28 8.15 -16.01 8.20
C VAL A 28 7.46 -15.45 9.44
N ILE A 29 7.89 -14.26 9.85
CA ILE A 29 7.46 -13.60 11.08
C ILE A 29 6.51 -12.46 10.76
N LEU A 30 5.39 -12.38 11.49
CA LEU A 30 4.49 -11.23 11.39
C LEU A 30 5.13 -10.02 12.07
N VAL A 31 5.37 -8.97 11.30
CA VAL A 31 5.94 -7.70 11.80
C VAL A 31 4.95 -6.55 11.59
N GLY A 32 4.03 -6.68 10.64
CA GLY A 32 3.16 -5.60 10.21
C GLY A 32 3.89 -4.67 9.23
N THR A 33 3.50 -3.41 9.19
CA THR A 33 4.14 -2.39 8.35
C THR A 33 4.18 -1.05 9.07
N PRO A 34 5.30 -0.29 8.98
CA PRO A 34 5.43 0.98 9.67
C PRO A 34 4.40 2.00 9.17
N ARG A 35 3.97 1.85 7.91
CA ARG A 35 2.98 2.73 7.28
C ARG A 35 1.63 2.68 8.00
N PHE A 36 1.18 1.50 8.42
CA PHE A 36 -0.14 1.34 9.03
C PHE A 36 -0.17 1.55 10.54
N ASP A 37 0.97 1.39 11.21
CA ASP A 37 1.10 1.51 12.66
C ASP A 37 0.61 2.88 13.17
N HIS A 38 0.98 3.96 12.47
CA HIS A 38 0.55 5.31 12.81
C HIS A 38 -0.98 5.45 12.80
N TYR A 39 -1.67 4.85 11.80
CA TYR A 39 -3.13 4.93 11.71
C TYR A 39 -3.81 4.22 12.88
N TYR A 40 -3.30 3.05 13.32
CA TYR A 40 -3.82 2.38 14.50
C TYR A 40 -3.65 3.22 15.78
N GLN A 41 -2.51 3.89 15.94
CA GLN A 41 -2.23 4.74 17.10
C GLN A 41 -3.17 5.95 17.21
N VAL A 42 -3.54 6.56 16.07
CA VAL A 42 -4.40 7.75 16.04
C VAL A 42 -5.87 7.46 15.73
N ARG A 43 -6.21 6.20 15.46
CA ARG A 43 -7.56 5.77 15.04
C ARG A 43 -8.66 6.28 15.94
N ASP A 44 -8.45 6.23 17.26
CA ASP A 44 -9.47 6.56 18.26
C ASP A 44 -9.34 8.02 18.77
N GLN A 45 -8.33 8.78 18.30
CA GLN A 45 -8.10 10.18 18.68
C GLN A 45 -8.94 11.16 17.85
N GLN A 46 -9.34 12.31 18.39
CA GLN A 46 -9.98 13.35 17.56
C GLN A 46 -8.95 13.98 16.63
N ILE A 47 -9.19 13.92 15.30
CA ILE A 47 -8.30 14.48 14.29
C ILE A 47 -9.10 15.47 13.44
N PRO A 48 -8.66 16.73 13.31
CA PRO A 48 -9.40 17.73 12.54
C PRO A 48 -9.49 17.35 11.07
N SER A 49 -10.63 17.68 10.47
CA SER A 49 -10.83 17.55 9.03
C SER A 49 -9.99 18.59 8.28
N PRO A 50 -9.32 18.22 7.17
CA PRO A 50 -8.67 19.20 6.30
C PRO A 50 -9.65 20.03 5.45
N PHE A 51 -10.95 19.68 5.46
CA PHE A 51 -12.00 20.37 4.73
C PHE A 51 -13.09 20.87 5.67
N ALA A 52 -13.60 22.08 5.40
CA ALA A 52 -14.68 22.70 6.16
C ALA A 52 -16.08 22.16 5.81
N HIS A 53 -16.19 21.34 4.76
CA HIS A 53 -17.43 20.71 4.32
C HIS A 53 -17.34 19.18 4.48
N PRO A 54 -18.47 18.47 4.60
CA PRO A 54 -18.50 17.01 4.47
C PRO A 54 -17.95 16.59 3.10
N TYR A 55 -17.31 15.42 3.04
CA TYR A 55 -16.80 14.93 1.77
C TYR A 55 -16.80 13.41 1.65
N ILE A 56 -16.93 12.97 0.40
CA ILE A 56 -16.55 11.65 -0.09
C ILE A 56 -15.12 11.78 -0.62
N LEU A 57 -14.24 10.87 -0.23
CA LEU A 57 -12.87 10.84 -0.73
C LEU A 57 -12.79 9.88 -1.92
N PHE A 58 -12.45 10.40 -3.10
CA PHE A 58 -12.09 9.56 -4.25
C PHE A 58 -10.56 9.40 -4.31
N VAL A 59 -10.05 8.18 -4.25
CA VAL A 59 -8.61 7.88 -4.35
C VAL A 59 -8.29 7.21 -5.69
N GLY A 60 -7.45 7.86 -6.49
CA GLY A 60 -6.94 7.27 -7.74
C GLY A 60 -5.90 6.18 -7.48
N CYS A 61 -5.66 5.33 -8.49
CA CYS A 61 -4.64 4.28 -8.43
C CYS A 61 -3.55 4.46 -9.49
N SER A 62 -2.47 3.69 -9.38
CA SER A 62 -1.35 3.72 -10.32
C SER A 62 -1.61 2.92 -11.60
N ILE A 63 -2.57 1.99 -11.57
CA ILE A 63 -3.00 1.23 -12.74
C ILE A 63 -3.82 2.18 -13.63
N PRO A 64 -3.62 2.17 -14.96
CA PRO A 64 -4.48 2.91 -15.87
C PRO A 64 -5.96 2.55 -15.67
N PHE A 65 -6.77 3.55 -15.36
CA PHE A 65 -8.20 3.42 -15.07
C PHE A 65 -8.88 4.77 -15.29
N ASP A 66 -10.06 4.84 -15.90
CA ASP A 66 -10.76 6.11 -16.14
C ASP A 66 -11.40 6.73 -14.88
N ASP A 67 -10.55 7.38 -14.06
CA ASP A 67 -11.00 8.16 -12.90
C ASP A 67 -12.05 9.24 -13.28
N THR A 68 -11.92 9.86 -14.47
CA THR A 68 -12.71 11.05 -14.83
C THR A 68 -14.15 10.66 -15.14
N ALA A 69 -14.36 9.64 -15.98
CA ALA A 69 -15.69 9.10 -16.23
C ALA A 69 -16.36 8.60 -14.95
N THR A 70 -15.57 8.03 -14.03
CA THR A 70 -16.09 7.63 -12.72
C THR A 70 -16.53 8.84 -11.89
N LEU A 71 -15.72 9.89 -11.84
CA LEU A 71 -16.04 11.12 -11.11
C LEU A 71 -17.30 11.80 -11.67
N GLU A 72 -17.57 11.71 -12.98
CA GLU A 72 -18.78 12.27 -13.59
C GLU A 72 -20.04 11.59 -13.07
N ILE A 73 -20.01 10.27 -12.88
CA ILE A 73 -21.10 9.50 -12.28
C ILE A 73 -21.33 9.95 -10.83
N ILE A 74 -20.25 10.10 -10.07
CA ILE A 74 -20.32 10.47 -8.67
C ILE A 74 -20.83 11.92 -8.52
N ASP A 75 -20.34 12.83 -9.34
CA ASP A 75 -20.76 14.23 -9.36
C ASP A 75 -22.26 14.35 -9.66
N LYS A 76 -22.73 13.58 -10.65
CA LYS A 76 -24.15 13.48 -10.98
C LYS A 76 -24.98 12.91 -9.83
N GLU A 77 -24.58 11.78 -9.24
CA GLU A 77 -25.29 11.15 -8.12
C GLU A 77 -25.44 12.11 -6.93
N ILE A 78 -24.37 12.83 -6.58
CA ILE A 78 -24.40 13.78 -5.47
C ILE A 78 -25.25 15.01 -5.80
N THR A 79 -25.16 15.52 -7.03
CA THR A 79 -25.91 16.70 -7.47
C THR A 79 -27.40 16.43 -7.58
N ASP A 80 -27.79 15.25 -8.07
CA ASP A 80 -29.19 14.90 -8.32
C ASP A 80 -29.92 14.46 -7.04
N HIS A 81 -29.19 14.13 -5.97
CA HIS A 81 -29.74 13.64 -4.70
C HIS A 81 -29.30 14.46 -3.48
N PRO A 82 -29.58 15.78 -3.44
CA PRO A 82 -29.20 16.65 -2.32
C PRO A 82 -29.90 16.28 -1.00
N ASP A 83 -31.01 15.56 -1.05
CA ASP A 83 -31.70 14.99 0.11
C ASP A 83 -30.88 13.91 0.83
N ILE A 84 -30.01 13.21 0.09
CA ILE A 84 -29.12 12.18 0.62
C ILE A 84 -27.76 12.78 1.00
N TYR A 85 -27.19 13.58 0.10
CA TYR A 85 -25.80 14.02 0.21
C TYR A 85 -25.63 15.41 0.85
N GLY A 86 -26.69 16.23 0.91
CA GLY A 86 -26.62 17.58 1.45
C GLY A 86 -25.55 18.43 0.76
N GLN A 87 -24.66 19.04 1.55
CA GLN A 87 -23.54 19.86 1.04
C GLN A 87 -22.24 19.06 0.82
N THR A 88 -22.33 17.74 0.73
CA THR A 88 -21.15 16.87 0.56
C THR A 88 -20.48 17.12 -0.78
N LYS A 89 -19.16 17.26 -0.76
CA LYS A 89 -18.32 17.32 -1.97
C LYS A 89 -17.55 16.02 -2.19
N VAL A 90 -17.02 15.84 -3.39
CA VAL A 90 -16.00 14.82 -3.65
C VAL A 90 -14.64 15.47 -3.59
N VAL A 91 -13.76 14.96 -2.74
CA VAL A 91 -12.33 15.29 -2.77
C VAL A 91 -11.67 14.26 -3.67
N TYR A 92 -11.28 14.66 -4.88
CA TYR A 92 -10.52 13.84 -5.81
C TYR A 92 -9.03 13.88 -5.47
N ARG A 93 -8.49 12.75 -5.02
CA ARG A 93 -7.07 12.55 -4.78
C ARG A 93 -6.49 11.61 -5.85
N PRO A 94 -5.94 12.14 -6.97
CA PRO A 94 -5.29 11.33 -7.98
C PRO A 94 -4.09 10.56 -7.40
N HIS A 95 -3.65 9.50 -8.08
CA HIS A 95 -2.37 8.90 -7.70
C HIS A 95 -1.23 9.93 -7.89
N PRO A 96 -0.26 10.09 -6.97
CA PRO A 96 0.83 11.07 -7.12
C PRO A 96 1.66 10.86 -8.39
N TRP A 97 1.78 9.61 -8.83
CA TRP A 97 2.55 9.20 -10.00
C TRP A 97 1.63 8.50 -10.99
N ARG A 98 0.69 9.25 -11.57
CA ARG A 98 -0.24 8.71 -12.58
C ARG A 98 0.56 8.18 -13.77
N ARG A 99 0.16 7.03 -14.29
CA ARG A 99 0.66 6.50 -15.55
C ARG A 99 -0.10 7.10 -16.73
N ASP A 100 0.51 7.03 -17.89
CA ASP A 100 -0.15 7.36 -19.15
C ASP A 100 -1.29 6.38 -19.42
N ARG A 101 -2.33 6.89 -20.08
CA ARG A 101 -3.54 6.14 -20.43
C ARG A 101 -3.60 5.96 -21.93
N VAL A 102 -4.31 4.94 -22.38
CA VAL A 102 -4.54 4.73 -23.82
C VAL A 102 -5.43 5.84 -24.37
N ALA A 103 -6.46 6.22 -23.60
CA ALA A 103 -7.29 7.38 -23.85
C ALA A 103 -7.15 8.37 -22.68
N GLU A 104 -6.73 9.58 -22.99
CA GLU A 104 -6.60 10.65 -22.01
C GLU A 104 -7.97 11.24 -21.68
N ALA A 105 -8.31 11.25 -20.40
CA ALA A 105 -9.46 11.95 -19.85
C ALA A 105 -8.98 12.83 -18.69
N PRO A 106 -8.38 14.01 -18.97
CA PRO A 106 -7.86 14.86 -17.91
C PRO A 106 -9.00 15.41 -17.05
N PHE A 107 -8.90 15.25 -15.73
CA PHE A 107 -9.75 15.97 -14.80
C PHE A 107 -9.53 17.48 -14.94
N ARG A 108 -10.65 18.20 -15.06
CA ARG A 108 -10.78 19.65 -15.15
C ARG A 108 -11.87 20.08 -14.19
N SER A 109 -11.52 20.81 -13.13
CA SER A 109 -12.45 21.14 -12.05
C SER A 109 -13.72 21.86 -12.52
N GLU A 110 -13.62 22.66 -13.58
CA GLU A 110 -14.73 23.41 -14.16
C GLU A 110 -15.83 22.52 -14.76
N ASN A 111 -15.53 21.25 -15.04
CA ASN A 111 -16.50 20.29 -15.57
C ASN A 111 -17.36 19.64 -14.47
N PHE A 112 -17.04 19.87 -13.20
CA PHE A 112 -17.68 19.21 -12.07
C PHE A 112 -18.34 20.23 -11.13
N LYS A 113 -19.52 19.89 -10.60
CA LYS A 113 -20.25 20.79 -9.68
C LYS A 113 -19.83 20.61 -8.22
N SER A 114 -19.48 19.38 -7.87
CA SER A 114 -19.26 18.92 -6.50
C SER A 114 -17.90 18.26 -6.30
N VAL A 115 -17.07 18.13 -7.34
CA VAL A 115 -15.70 17.58 -7.24
C VAL A 115 -14.66 18.68 -7.08
N VAL A 116 -13.79 18.53 -6.08
CA VAL A 116 -12.60 19.36 -5.87
C VAL A 116 -11.34 18.51 -5.90
N LEU A 117 -10.26 19.03 -6.48
CA LEU A 117 -8.96 18.38 -6.46
C LEU A 117 -8.33 18.51 -5.06
N ASP A 118 -7.72 17.43 -4.56
CA ASP A 118 -6.99 17.44 -3.30
C ASP A 118 -5.87 18.50 -3.36
N PRO A 119 -5.88 19.51 -2.47
CA PRO A 119 -4.92 20.61 -2.49
C PRO A 119 -3.47 20.16 -2.41
N GLN A 120 -3.20 19.03 -1.74
CA GLN A 120 -1.85 18.49 -1.62
C GLN A 120 -1.30 18.01 -2.97
N LEU A 121 -2.19 17.58 -3.88
CA LEU A 121 -1.82 17.03 -5.17
C LEU A 121 -2.04 18.00 -6.33
N ALA A 122 -2.78 19.10 -6.14
CA ALA A 122 -3.16 20.03 -7.21
C ALA A 122 -1.96 20.52 -8.04
N LYS A 123 -0.92 21.05 -7.38
CA LYS A 123 0.29 21.53 -8.07
C LYS A 123 1.02 20.43 -8.85
N ASN A 124 1.06 19.22 -8.30
CA ASN A 124 1.71 18.09 -8.96
C ASN A 124 0.88 17.57 -10.15
N TYR A 125 -0.44 17.58 -10.00
CA TYR A 125 -1.38 17.19 -11.05
C TYR A 125 -1.25 18.10 -12.28
N GLU A 126 -1.16 19.42 -12.07
CA GLU A 126 -1.00 20.43 -13.14
C GLU A 126 0.35 20.32 -13.87
N ARG A 127 1.40 19.89 -13.18
CA ARG A 127 2.74 19.70 -13.78
C ARG A 127 2.82 18.52 -14.75
N GLY A 128 1.86 17.59 -14.70
CA GLY A 128 1.78 16.45 -15.61
C GLY A 128 1.76 15.10 -14.92
N LYS A 129 2.21 14.07 -15.64
CA LYS A 129 2.21 12.66 -15.23
C LYS A 129 3.63 12.16 -14.92
N GLY A 130 3.72 10.97 -14.33
CA GLY A 130 4.99 10.31 -14.04
C GLY A 130 5.54 10.56 -12.63
N TRP A 131 6.67 9.90 -12.35
CA TRP A 131 7.36 10.04 -11.07
C TRP A 131 8.17 11.33 -11.04
N ILE A 132 7.99 12.13 -9.99
CA ILE A 132 8.77 13.33 -9.74
C ILE A 132 9.50 13.13 -8.42
N ALA A 133 10.83 12.99 -8.49
CA ALA A 133 11.69 12.74 -7.32
C ALA A 133 11.47 13.74 -6.18
N SER A 134 11.21 15.01 -6.53
CA SER A 134 11.05 16.11 -5.60
C SER A 134 9.66 16.22 -4.99
N PHE A 135 8.72 15.34 -5.35
CA PHE A 135 7.35 15.41 -4.85
C PHE A 135 6.99 14.14 -4.09
N GLN A 136 6.70 14.33 -2.81
CA GLN A 136 6.12 13.32 -1.94
C GLN A 136 4.99 13.97 -1.15
N PRO A 137 3.77 13.40 -1.17
CA PRO A 137 2.70 13.89 -0.31
C PRO A 137 3.10 13.75 1.16
N ASP A 138 2.80 14.77 1.96
CA ASP A 138 2.94 14.72 3.41
C ASP A 138 1.97 13.68 4.00
N VAL A 139 2.55 12.66 4.63
CA VAL A 139 1.85 11.51 5.19
C VAL A 139 1.06 11.88 6.45
N SER A 140 1.40 12.98 7.14
CA SER A 140 0.68 13.44 8.33
C SER A 140 -0.71 13.99 8.01
N TYR A 141 -0.96 14.33 6.74
CA TYR A 141 -2.27 14.77 6.22
C TYR A 141 -3.31 13.63 6.18
N TYR A 142 -2.86 12.38 6.00
CA TYR A 142 -3.71 11.26 5.62
C TYR A 142 -4.67 10.82 6.74
N PRO A 143 -4.26 10.78 8.03
CA PRO A 143 -5.18 10.49 9.13
C PRO A 143 -6.41 11.41 9.14
N GLY A 144 -6.21 12.73 9.04
CA GLY A 144 -7.31 13.70 9.02
C GLY A 144 -8.20 13.55 7.79
N LEU A 145 -7.61 13.27 6.62
CA LEU A 145 -8.31 13.04 5.36
C LEU A 145 -9.17 11.77 5.39
N LEU A 146 -8.62 10.65 5.80
CA LEU A 146 -9.33 9.37 5.78
C LEU A 146 -10.37 9.30 6.91
N LYS A 147 -9.99 9.75 8.11
CA LYS A 147 -10.87 9.69 9.28
C LYS A 147 -12.10 10.57 9.14
N ASN A 148 -12.06 11.66 8.39
CA ASN A 148 -13.20 12.58 8.29
C ASN A 148 -14.06 12.38 7.03
N ALA A 149 -13.64 11.51 6.10
CA ALA A 149 -14.46 11.15 4.95
C ALA A 149 -15.78 10.48 5.38
N LYS A 150 -16.87 10.77 4.68
CA LYS A 150 -18.16 10.08 4.86
C LYS A 150 -18.17 8.71 4.20
N LEU A 151 -17.43 8.58 3.11
CA LEU A 151 -17.24 7.38 2.31
C LEU A 151 -15.90 7.53 1.58
N VAL A 152 -15.19 6.41 1.39
CA VAL A 152 -14.01 6.37 0.52
C VAL A 152 -14.34 5.54 -0.71
N VAL A 153 -14.03 6.07 -1.89
CA VAL A 153 -14.28 5.41 -3.18
C VAL A 153 -12.97 5.39 -3.95
N GLY A 154 -12.68 4.31 -4.65
CA GLY A 154 -11.54 4.30 -5.56
C GLY A 154 -11.20 2.91 -6.05
N PRO A 155 -10.30 2.78 -7.05
CA PRO A 155 -9.81 1.49 -7.48
C PRO A 155 -8.96 0.81 -6.39
N LEU A 156 -8.46 -0.39 -6.67
CA LEU A 156 -7.67 -1.16 -5.71
C LEU A 156 -6.37 -0.43 -5.33
N THR A 157 -6.37 0.17 -4.13
CA THR A 157 -5.22 0.88 -3.54
C THR A 157 -5.14 0.61 -2.04
N THR A 158 -3.96 0.78 -1.45
CA THR A 158 -3.79 0.63 0.00
C THR A 158 -4.57 1.68 0.79
N MET A 159 -4.91 2.83 0.19
CA MET A 159 -5.73 3.84 0.87
C MET A 159 -7.13 3.32 1.23
N LEU A 160 -7.64 2.31 0.52
CA LEU A 160 -8.87 1.63 0.89
C LEU A 160 -8.73 0.91 2.25
N MET A 161 -7.60 0.22 2.45
CA MET A 161 -7.29 -0.44 3.73
C MET A 161 -7.04 0.59 4.85
N GLU A 162 -6.36 1.70 4.54
CA GLU A 162 -6.14 2.80 5.49
C GLU A 162 -7.48 3.40 5.97
N ALA A 163 -8.46 3.53 5.08
CA ALA A 163 -9.82 3.98 5.43
C ALA A 163 -10.55 2.97 6.35
N LEU A 164 -10.40 1.68 6.09
CA LEU A 164 -10.98 0.63 6.93
C LEU A 164 -10.42 0.65 8.36
N ILE A 165 -9.13 0.98 8.55
CA ILE A 165 -8.55 1.18 9.89
C ILE A 165 -9.35 2.25 10.65
N PHE A 166 -9.75 3.34 10.00
CA PHE A 166 -10.61 4.38 10.60
C PHE A 166 -12.10 4.03 10.66
N ARG A 167 -12.46 2.77 10.40
CA ARG A 167 -13.85 2.29 10.39
C ARG A 167 -14.71 3.10 9.42
N ARG A 168 -14.20 3.38 8.22
CA ARG A 168 -14.95 4.05 7.15
C ARG A 168 -15.54 3.02 6.20
N GLU A 169 -16.73 3.31 5.65
CA GLU A 169 -17.21 2.54 4.51
C GLU A 169 -16.33 2.84 3.30
N VAL A 170 -16.13 1.81 2.49
CA VAL A 170 -15.29 1.86 1.30
C VAL A 170 -16.01 1.21 0.14
N VAL A 171 -15.99 1.86 -1.03
CA VAL A 171 -16.40 1.27 -2.31
C VAL A 171 -15.15 1.11 -3.18
N ALA A 172 -14.72 -0.14 -3.33
CA ALA A 172 -13.66 -0.54 -4.26
C ALA A 172 -14.21 -0.64 -5.69
N LEU A 173 -13.61 0.10 -6.62
CA LEU A 173 -13.89 -0.02 -8.04
C LEU A 173 -13.11 -1.23 -8.58
N ALA A 174 -13.83 -2.26 -9.01
CA ALA A 174 -13.30 -3.52 -9.49
C ALA A 174 -13.97 -3.92 -10.81
N TYR A 175 -14.12 -2.95 -11.71
CA TYR A 175 -14.62 -3.15 -13.07
C TYR A 175 -13.55 -2.81 -14.11
N ASP A 176 -13.74 -3.36 -15.30
CA ASP A 176 -12.99 -2.97 -16.50
C ASP A 176 -13.64 -1.71 -17.10
N ASP A 177 -12.83 -0.70 -17.41
CA ASP A 177 -13.30 0.53 -18.06
C ASP A 177 -13.43 0.38 -19.59
N GLY A 178 -13.06 -0.78 -20.13
CA GLY A 178 -13.11 -1.08 -21.56
C GLY A 178 -12.03 -0.38 -22.37
N LEU A 179 -11.13 0.38 -21.73
CA LEU A 179 -10.09 1.17 -22.37
C LEU A 179 -8.70 0.57 -22.15
N HIS A 180 -8.43 0.02 -20.97
CA HIS A 180 -7.08 -0.37 -20.57
C HIS A 180 -6.88 -1.89 -20.51
N TYR A 181 -5.72 -2.36 -21.01
CA TYR A 181 -5.37 -3.77 -20.94
C TYR A 181 -5.29 -4.28 -19.50
N THR A 182 -4.65 -3.51 -18.61
CA THR A 182 -4.70 -3.73 -17.16
C THR A 182 -5.84 -2.93 -16.56
N SER A 183 -6.65 -3.55 -15.69
CA SER A 183 -7.78 -2.90 -15.03
C SER A 183 -7.89 -3.35 -13.57
N PRO A 184 -8.62 -2.61 -12.72
CA PRO A 184 -8.92 -3.04 -11.35
C PRO A 184 -9.62 -4.41 -11.29
N ASP A 185 -10.51 -4.73 -12.25
CA ASP A 185 -11.13 -6.06 -12.37
C ASP A 185 -10.09 -7.18 -12.53
N LYS A 186 -9.17 -7.02 -13.51
CA LYS A 186 -8.10 -7.98 -13.76
C LYS A 186 -7.16 -8.10 -12.55
N ALA A 187 -6.86 -6.98 -11.91
CA ALA A 187 -6.04 -6.96 -10.71
C ALA A 187 -6.70 -7.77 -9.59
N LEU A 188 -7.99 -7.55 -9.29
CA LEU A 188 -8.75 -8.32 -8.29
C LEU A 188 -8.76 -9.82 -8.61
N LYS A 189 -8.97 -10.16 -9.88
CA LYS A 189 -9.12 -11.55 -10.33
C LYS A 189 -7.81 -12.34 -10.30
N TYR A 190 -6.69 -11.73 -10.65
CA TYR A 190 -5.44 -12.45 -10.92
C TYR A 190 -4.34 -12.21 -9.89
N TYR A 191 -4.42 -11.17 -9.05
CA TYR A 191 -3.39 -10.91 -8.05
C TYR A 191 -3.79 -11.51 -6.71
N ALA A 192 -3.05 -12.51 -6.26
CA ALA A 192 -3.26 -13.18 -4.98
C ALA A 192 -3.31 -12.23 -3.78
N HIS A 193 -2.66 -11.05 -3.89
CA HIS A 193 -2.70 -10.00 -2.89
C HIS A 193 -4.11 -9.49 -2.54
N PHE A 194 -5.11 -9.67 -3.41
CA PHE A 194 -6.49 -9.25 -3.16
C PHE A 194 -7.42 -10.39 -2.72
N GLU A 195 -6.93 -11.63 -2.64
CA GLU A 195 -7.75 -12.77 -2.25
C GLU A 195 -8.35 -12.57 -0.85
N GLY A 196 -9.67 -12.75 -0.76
CA GLY A 196 -10.40 -12.63 0.50
C GLY A 196 -10.77 -11.20 0.92
N LEU A 197 -10.37 -10.16 0.19
CA LEU A 197 -10.76 -8.78 0.53
C LEU A 197 -12.28 -8.55 0.47
N GLU A 198 -12.99 -9.27 -0.40
CA GLU A 198 -14.46 -9.23 -0.51
C GLU A 198 -15.19 -9.63 0.79
N ARG A 199 -14.49 -10.29 1.72
CA ARG A 199 -15.04 -10.67 3.03
C ARG A 199 -14.88 -9.56 4.08
N LEU A 200 -14.13 -8.50 3.80
CA LEU A 200 -13.89 -7.44 4.77
C LEU A 200 -15.15 -6.61 5.02
N ALA A 201 -15.56 -6.57 6.28
CA ALA A 201 -16.68 -5.72 6.70
C ALA A 201 -16.37 -4.24 6.44
N GLY A 202 -17.29 -3.54 5.77
CA GLY A 202 -17.13 -2.15 5.39
C GLY A 202 -16.46 -1.92 4.03
N LEU A 203 -16.03 -2.97 3.35
CA LEU A 203 -15.52 -2.91 1.98
C LEU A 203 -16.56 -3.51 1.03
N ALA A 204 -17.08 -2.68 0.13
CA ALA A 204 -17.99 -3.10 -0.93
C ALA A 204 -17.28 -3.03 -2.29
N PHE A 205 -17.59 -3.96 -3.20
CA PHE A 205 -17.00 -4.01 -4.52
C PHE A 205 -18.01 -3.63 -5.60
N SER A 206 -17.64 -2.67 -6.45
CA SER A 206 -18.35 -2.35 -7.69
C SER A 206 -17.70 -3.12 -8.83
N HIS A 207 -18.31 -4.22 -9.26
CA HIS A 207 -17.83 -5.03 -10.40
C HIS A 207 -18.31 -4.52 -11.75
N LYS A 208 -19.22 -3.55 -11.75
CA LYS A 208 -19.74 -2.89 -12.96
C LYS A 208 -19.96 -1.41 -12.67
N GLN A 209 -19.54 -0.55 -13.59
CA GLN A 209 -19.75 0.90 -13.51
C GLN A 209 -21.23 1.27 -13.25
N ALA A 210 -22.17 0.55 -13.88
CA ALA A 210 -23.61 0.75 -13.73
C ALA A 210 -24.18 0.41 -12.34
N GLN A 211 -23.35 -0.08 -11.41
CA GLN A 211 -23.77 -0.37 -10.03
C GLN A 211 -23.22 0.66 -9.02
N LEU A 212 -22.36 1.59 -9.48
CA LEU A 212 -21.59 2.47 -8.61
C LEU A 212 -22.50 3.39 -7.77
N ASP A 213 -23.45 4.05 -8.41
CA ASP A 213 -24.43 4.96 -7.79
C ASP A 213 -25.19 4.28 -6.63
N LYS A 214 -25.80 3.12 -6.91
CA LYS A 214 -26.55 2.34 -5.92
C LYS A 214 -25.67 1.90 -4.77
N LEU A 215 -24.46 1.41 -5.07
CA LEU A 215 -23.54 0.94 -4.05
C LEU A 215 -23.03 2.09 -3.18
N MET A 216 -22.73 3.24 -3.79
CA MET A 216 -22.37 4.45 -3.07
C MET A 216 -23.47 4.92 -2.14
N ARG A 217 -24.72 4.97 -2.62
CA ARG A 217 -25.87 5.36 -1.80
C ARG A 217 -26.03 4.45 -0.58
N GLN A 218 -25.97 3.14 -0.80
CA GLN A 218 -26.05 2.14 0.28
C GLN A 218 -24.92 2.27 1.29
N SER A 219 -23.69 2.47 0.84
CA SER A 219 -22.53 2.63 1.72
C SER A 219 -22.55 3.98 2.45
N TYR A 220 -22.93 5.07 1.79
CA TYR A 220 -22.97 6.41 2.38
C TYR A 220 -23.98 6.51 3.53
N GLN A 221 -25.12 5.85 3.41
CA GLN A 221 -26.18 5.85 4.42
C GLN A 221 -25.92 4.87 5.58
N ARG A 222 -24.91 4.01 5.47
CA ARG A 222 -24.63 3.00 6.49
C ARG A 222 -24.00 3.64 7.72
N ILE A 223 -24.68 3.55 8.84
CA ILE A 223 -24.10 3.89 10.15
C ILE A 223 -23.23 2.71 10.59
N ILE A 224 -21.95 2.96 10.82
CA ILE A 224 -21.03 1.94 11.32
C ILE A 224 -21.08 1.94 12.84
N THR A 225 -21.56 0.85 13.42
CA THR A 225 -21.49 0.57 14.86
C THR A 225 -20.70 -0.72 15.09
N GLY A 226 -19.70 -0.71 15.98
CA GLY A 226 -19.09 -1.93 16.52
C GLY A 226 -17.59 -2.15 16.27
N GLU A 227 -16.99 -2.91 17.18
CA GLU A 227 -15.57 -3.32 17.19
C GLU A 227 -15.26 -4.49 16.25
N ASN A 228 -16.28 -5.28 15.86
CA ASN A 228 -16.17 -6.56 15.13
C ASN A 228 -15.55 -6.49 13.71
N ARG A 229 -15.16 -5.32 13.21
CA ARG A 229 -14.53 -5.18 11.87
C ARG A 229 -13.00 -5.28 11.89
N ILE A 230 -12.38 -5.11 13.05
CA ILE A 230 -10.91 -4.99 13.14
C ILE A 230 -10.22 -6.35 13.02
N SER A 231 -10.84 -7.43 13.52
CA SER A 231 -10.29 -8.79 13.44
C SER A 231 -9.99 -9.20 12.00
N ASP A 232 -10.85 -8.84 11.07
CA ASP A 232 -10.74 -9.26 9.68
C ASP A 232 -9.65 -8.48 8.94
N ILE A 233 -9.47 -7.20 9.28
CA ILE A 233 -8.38 -6.38 8.74
C ILE A 233 -7.02 -6.91 9.20
N ASN A 234 -6.91 -7.41 10.44
CA ASN A 234 -5.66 -7.94 10.99
C ASN A 234 -5.12 -9.17 10.23
N TYR A 235 -5.98 -9.91 9.52
CA TYR A 235 -5.53 -10.97 8.61
C TYR A 235 -4.62 -10.41 7.50
N PHE A 236 -4.92 -9.22 7.00
CA PHE A 236 -4.12 -8.54 5.98
C PHE A 236 -3.03 -7.67 6.60
N LEU A 237 -3.35 -6.97 7.68
CA LEU A 237 -2.53 -5.94 8.33
C LEU A 237 -2.35 -6.24 9.82
N TYR A 238 -1.38 -7.09 10.13
CA TYR A 238 -1.01 -7.47 11.49
C TYR A 238 -0.77 -6.22 12.36
N ASN A 239 -1.51 -6.18 13.46
CA ASN A 239 -1.37 -5.21 14.51
C ASN A 239 -1.67 -5.89 15.85
N ASP A 240 -0.78 -5.71 16.82
CA ASP A 240 -0.95 -6.15 18.20
C ASP A 240 -0.79 -4.96 19.16
N THR A 241 -0.65 -5.22 20.46
CA THR A 241 -0.47 -4.17 21.47
C THR A 241 0.90 -3.50 21.43
N ARG A 242 1.88 -4.08 20.72
CA ARG A 242 3.23 -3.51 20.59
C ARG A 242 3.24 -2.49 19.45
N PRO A 243 4.03 -1.42 19.50
CA PRO A 243 4.24 -0.54 18.36
C PRO A 243 5.17 -1.20 17.33
N TYR A 244 5.08 -0.81 16.06
CA TYR A 244 5.91 -1.38 14.99
C TYR A 244 7.42 -1.37 15.28
N PRO A 245 8.03 -0.28 15.83
CA PRO A 245 9.45 -0.28 16.18
C PRO A 245 9.86 -1.41 17.13
N GLN A 246 8.98 -1.77 18.08
CA GLN A 246 9.25 -2.89 19.00
C GLN A 246 9.18 -4.23 18.26
N ARG A 247 8.14 -4.46 17.45
CA ARG A 247 8.04 -5.68 16.62
C ARG A 247 9.23 -5.83 15.67
N LEU A 248 9.69 -4.73 15.09
CA LEU A 248 10.87 -4.70 14.22
C LEU A 248 12.16 -4.99 14.99
N ALA A 249 12.32 -4.45 16.20
CA ALA A 249 13.48 -4.73 17.06
C ALA A 249 13.55 -6.23 17.44
N ASP A 250 12.40 -6.84 17.77
CA ASP A 250 12.30 -8.27 18.05
C ASP A 250 12.70 -9.09 16.81
N PHE A 251 12.19 -8.73 15.63
CA PHE A 251 12.54 -9.37 14.35
C PHE A 251 14.03 -9.24 14.02
N ALA A 252 14.61 -8.06 14.20
CA ALA A 252 16.04 -7.81 13.97
C ALA A 252 16.91 -8.62 14.93
N THR A 253 16.51 -8.71 16.21
CA THR A 253 17.22 -9.51 17.23
C THR A 253 17.19 -10.99 16.88
N GLN A 254 16.06 -11.53 16.43
CA GLN A 254 15.96 -12.91 15.96
C GLN A 254 16.84 -13.16 14.74
N THR A 255 16.87 -12.22 13.79
CA THR A 255 17.71 -12.32 12.58
C THR A 255 19.19 -12.36 12.95
N LEU A 256 19.65 -11.46 13.83
CA LEU A 256 21.04 -11.39 14.26
C LEU A 256 21.42 -12.57 15.17
N GLY A 257 20.51 -13.03 16.03
CA GLY A 257 20.68 -14.19 16.90
C GLY A 257 20.75 -15.51 16.14
N ALA A 258 19.93 -15.68 15.08
CA ALA A 258 19.97 -16.84 14.19
C ALA A 258 21.30 -16.94 13.41
N HIS A 259 22.00 -15.82 13.20
CA HIS A 259 23.35 -15.82 12.63
C HIS A 259 24.45 -16.19 13.64
N HIS A 260 24.13 -16.28 14.94
CA HIS A 260 25.07 -16.66 16.00
C HIS A 260 25.03 -18.15 16.39
N GLU A 261 24.08 -18.95 15.87
CA GLU A 261 24.24 -20.40 15.89
C GLU A 261 25.47 -20.76 15.04
N GLN A 262 26.49 -21.26 15.74
CA GLN A 262 27.83 -21.42 15.19
C GLN A 262 27.80 -22.22 13.87
N PRO A 263 28.52 -21.80 12.82
CA PRO A 263 28.69 -22.64 11.64
C PRO A 263 29.20 -24.01 12.11
N SER A 264 28.57 -25.06 11.61
CA SER A 264 28.95 -26.44 11.92
C SER A 264 30.47 -26.60 11.78
N ALA A 265 31.06 -27.54 12.53
CA ALA A 265 32.50 -27.78 12.49
C ALA A 265 33.03 -27.94 11.03
N SER A 266 32.21 -28.47 10.12
CA SER A 266 32.52 -28.56 8.69
C SER A 266 32.55 -27.20 7.97
N ALA A 267 31.58 -26.32 8.21
CA ALA A 267 31.55 -24.98 7.63
C ALA A 267 32.72 -24.10 8.15
N ARG A 268 33.13 -24.30 9.41
CA ARG A 268 34.33 -23.65 9.97
C ARG A 268 35.62 -24.11 9.31
N ALA A 269 35.76 -25.41 9.04
CA ALA A 269 36.93 -25.97 8.38
C ALA A 269 37.07 -25.43 6.94
N VAL A 270 35.96 -25.33 6.20
CA VAL A 270 35.94 -24.80 4.83
C VAL A 270 36.34 -23.31 4.82
N ASN A 271 35.78 -22.50 5.73
CA ASN A 271 36.12 -21.08 5.81
C ASN A 271 37.58 -20.85 6.22
N GLN A 272 38.12 -21.65 7.15
CA GLN A 272 39.54 -21.57 7.52
C GLN A 272 40.46 -21.99 6.37
N GLN A 273 40.10 -23.00 5.58
CA GLN A 273 40.88 -23.43 4.43
C GLN A 273 40.86 -22.37 3.31
N GLN A 274 39.73 -21.72 3.07
CA GLN A 274 39.60 -20.62 2.11
C GLN A 274 40.40 -19.38 2.55
N LEU A 275 40.35 -19.01 3.83
CA LEU A 275 41.16 -17.93 4.40
C LEU A 275 42.67 -18.23 4.35
N ARG A 276 43.08 -19.48 4.56
CA ARG A 276 44.48 -19.91 4.39
C ARG A 276 44.94 -19.80 2.94
N ARG A 277 44.11 -20.21 1.98
CA ARG A 277 44.39 -20.05 0.54
C ARG A 277 44.50 -18.57 0.16
N ALA A 278 43.56 -17.73 0.59
CA ALA A 278 43.59 -16.30 0.29
C ALA A 278 44.84 -15.60 0.86
N LYS A 279 45.23 -15.94 2.10
CA LYS A 279 46.48 -15.43 2.71
C LYS A 279 47.73 -15.92 1.98
N PHE A 280 47.73 -17.15 1.47
CA PHE A 280 48.82 -17.68 0.67
C PHE A 280 48.94 -16.93 -0.67
N THR A 281 47.83 -16.77 -1.39
CA THR A 281 47.79 -16.03 -2.67
C THR A 281 48.21 -14.56 -2.51
N LEU A 282 47.80 -13.90 -1.42
CA LEU A 282 48.19 -12.51 -1.16
C LEU A 282 49.68 -12.40 -0.83
N ARG A 283 50.25 -13.38 -0.13
CA ARG A 283 51.68 -13.44 0.18
C ARG A 283 52.53 -13.66 -1.07
N GLU A 284 52.11 -14.57 -1.96
CA GLU A 284 52.77 -14.80 -3.26
C GLU A 284 52.71 -13.55 -4.14
N ALA A 285 51.54 -12.90 -4.23
CA ALA A 285 51.40 -11.65 -4.99
C ALA A 285 52.26 -10.50 -4.43
N LEU A 286 52.44 -10.43 -3.11
CA LEU A 286 53.33 -9.46 -2.45
C LEU A 286 54.80 -9.78 -2.65
N LEU A 287 55.19 -11.06 -2.66
CA LEU A 287 56.55 -11.49 -2.97
C LEU A 287 56.92 -11.17 -4.43
N ASP A 288 56.01 -11.44 -5.37
CA ASP A 288 56.20 -11.08 -6.77
C ASP A 288 56.33 -9.56 -6.98
N ALA A 289 55.56 -8.76 -6.23
CA ALA A 289 55.59 -7.30 -6.34
C ALA A 289 56.84 -6.64 -5.73
N LEU A 290 57.55 -7.34 -4.83
CA LEU A 290 58.72 -6.80 -4.11
C LEU A 290 60.07 -7.25 -4.70
N LEU A 291 60.08 -8.16 -5.67
CA LEU A 291 61.31 -8.55 -6.38
C LEU A 291 61.60 -7.57 -7.53
N PRO A 292 62.80 -6.96 -7.58
CA PRO A 292 63.19 -6.08 -8.68
C PRO A 292 63.25 -6.86 -10.01
N ALA A 293 62.87 -6.20 -11.10
CA ALA A 293 62.64 -6.80 -12.43
C ALA A 293 63.85 -7.52 -13.07
N ASN A 294 65.01 -7.54 -12.41
CA ASN A 294 66.26 -8.05 -12.95
C ASN A 294 66.59 -9.48 -12.48
N GLU A 295 65.70 -10.13 -11.70
CA GLU A 295 65.85 -11.54 -11.27
C GLU A 295 64.71 -12.44 -11.76
N ARG A 296 63.92 -12.03 -12.75
CA ARG A 296 62.89 -12.88 -13.39
C ARG A 296 63.44 -13.55 -14.66
N THR A 297 64.27 -14.58 -14.48
CA THR A 297 64.60 -15.61 -15.48
C THR A 297 64.60 -16.97 -14.82
#